data_AF-A0A7S1G5C0-F1
#
_entry.id   AF-A0A7S1G5C0-F1
#
_cell.length_a   1.000
_cell.length_b   1.000
_cell.length_c   1.000
_cell.angle_alpha   90.00
_cell.angle_beta   90.00
_cell.angle_gamma   90.00
#
_symmetry.space_group_name_H-M   'P 1'
#
loop_
_entity.id
_entity.type
_entity.pdbx_description
1 polymer ?
#
loop_
_entity_poly.entity_id
_entity_poly.type
_entity_poly.pdbx_seq_one_letter_code
_entity_poly.pdbx_strand_id
1 'polypeptide(L)'
;VQTALPRAVVTRQPAQTVGPERAWVGFRGETATGEPLANARFAVKGPDDADWVTVCGGDGSGTSGVRQGGDGGGCLYEATVTALRVAFVLQLRVVSAIGIESEPVSVTWTRETCGGTEYATINTTDGGIKCVDCPAGADCRDTLVQRSEVQAREGYWAPGGGTASFRFYACPLDSCLGVRDGPNGTK
;
A
#
# COMPACT_ATOMS: atom_id res chain seq x y z
N VAL A 1 -21.64 -4.48 37.59
CA VAL A 1 -20.56 -3.67 37.00
C VAL A 1 -20.48 -4.06 35.54
N GLN A 2 -20.84 -3.16 34.62
CA GLN A 2 -20.77 -3.44 33.18
C GLN A 2 -19.29 -3.31 32.79
N THR A 3 -18.61 -4.43 32.60
CA THR A 3 -17.22 -4.43 32.14
C THR A 3 -17.21 -3.87 30.73
N ALA A 4 -16.69 -2.66 30.57
CA ALA A 4 -16.65 -2.03 29.27
C ALA A 4 -15.74 -2.83 28.33
N LEU A 5 -16.25 -3.11 27.12
CA LEU A 5 -15.59 -4.00 26.16
C LEU A 5 -14.28 -3.38 25.64
N PRO A 6 -13.28 -4.21 25.29
CA PRO A 6 -12.10 -3.72 24.60
C PRO A 6 -12.49 -3.13 23.24
N ARG A 7 -11.67 -2.21 22.73
CA ARG A 7 -11.84 -1.61 21.40
C ARG A 7 -10.60 -1.80 20.55
N ALA A 8 -10.80 -2.01 19.25
CA ALA A 8 -9.73 -1.94 18.28
C ALA A 8 -9.50 -0.49 17.86
N VAL A 9 -8.25 -0.06 17.75
CA VAL A 9 -7.88 1.28 17.31
C VAL A 9 -6.90 1.18 16.15
N VAL A 10 -7.23 1.81 15.04
CA VAL A 10 -6.35 1.92 13.87
C VAL A 10 -5.25 2.92 14.18
N THR A 11 -4.01 2.46 14.15
CA THR A 11 -2.81 3.28 14.40
C THR A 11 -2.10 3.66 13.10
N ARG A 12 -2.33 2.91 12.02
CA ARG A 12 -1.85 3.22 10.68
C ARG A 12 -2.88 2.79 9.65
N GLN A 13 -3.31 3.73 8.82
CA GLN A 13 -4.21 3.47 7.70
C GLN A 13 -3.44 3.62 6.39
N PRO A 14 -3.66 2.76 5.38
CA PRO A 14 -3.17 3.02 4.04
C PRO A 14 -3.75 4.33 3.51
N ALA A 15 -3.08 4.95 2.54
CA ALA A 15 -3.69 6.06 1.82
C ALA A 15 -5.03 5.63 1.23
N GLN A 16 -5.95 6.58 1.04
CA GLN A 16 -7.26 6.29 0.46
C GLN A 16 -7.15 5.62 -0.92
N THR A 17 -6.11 5.97 -1.67
CA THR A 17 -5.78 5.35 -2.95
C THR A 17 -4.33 4.86 -2.94
N VAL A 18 -4.11 3.56 -3.17
CA VAL A 18 -2.78 2.95 -3.22
C VAL A 18 -2.45 2.48 -4.63
N GLY A 19 -1.21 2.68 -5.05
CA GLY A 19 -0.65 2.05 -6.26
C GLY A 19 -0.33 0.57 -6.10
N PRO A 20 0.45 0.17 -5.08
CA PRO A 20 0.87 -1.21 -4.93
C PRO A 20 -0.30 -2.14 -4.63
N GLU A 21 -0.15 -3.40 -5.00
CA GLU A 21 -1.08 -4.47 -4.67
C GLU A 21 -1.14 -4.76 -3.16
N ARG A 22 -0.14 -4.31 -2.40
CA ARG A 22 -0.03 -4.55 -0.97
C ARG A 22 -0.18 -3.26 -0.17
N ALA A 23 -1.04 -3.29 0.84
CA ALA A 23 -1.30 -2.18 1.74
C ALA A 23 -1.12 -2.61 3.20
N TRP A 24 -0.55 -1.73 4.02
CA TRP A 24 -0.28 -2.02 5.43
C TRP A 24 -1.28 -1.31 6.33
N VAL A 25 -1.95 -2.06 7.20
CA VAL A 25 -2.85 -1.53 8.23
C VAL A 25 -2.24 -1.83 9.60
N GLY A 26 -2.06 -0.79 10.41
CA GLY A 26 -1.61 -0.90 11.79
C GLY A 26 -2.77 -0.69 12.74
N PHE A 27 -2.85 -1.51 13.78
CA PHE A 27 -3.87 -1.38 14.82
C PHE A 27 -3.37 -1.85 16.18
N ARG A 28 -4.04 -1.42 17.25
CA ARG A 28 -3.80 -1.85 18.62
C ARG A 28 -5.12 -2.07 19.36
N GLY A 29 -5.08 -2.84 20.43
CA GLY A 29 -6.21 -2.97 21.34
C GLY A 29 -6.13 -1.94 22.45
N GLU A 30 -7.27 -1.41 22.87
CA GLU A 30 -7.38 -0.52 24.02
C GLU A 30 -8.51 -0.97 24.95
N THR A 31 -8.36 -0.69 26.24
CA THR A 31 -9.45 -0.74 27.21
C THR A 31 -10.46 0.37 26.93
N ALA A 32 -11.60 0.34 27.62
CA ALA A 32 -12.59 1.41 27.50
C ALA A 32 -12.09 2.78 27.99
N THR A 33 -11.09 2.79 28.88
CA THR A 33 -10.42 4.02 29.35
C THR A 33 -9.33 4.51 28.40
N GLY A 34 -9.07 3.78 27.30
CA GLY A 34 -8.07 4.12 26.29
C GLY A 34 -6.65 3.65 26.61
N GLU A 35 -6.47 2.82 27.64
CA GLU A 35 -5.18 2.23 27.97
C GLU A 35 -4.87 1.08 26.98
N PRO A 36 -3.61 0.90 26.54
CA PRO A 36 -3.25 -0.22 25.69
C PRO A 36 -3.60 -1.57 26.32
N LEU A 37 -4.24 -2.44 25.55
CA LEU A 37 -4.60 -3.78 25.99
C LEU A 37 -3.39 -4.71 25.84
N ALA A 38 -2.78 -5.10 26.96
CA ALA A 38 -1.70 -6.09 26.97
C ALA A 38 -2.17 -7.43 26.40
N ASN A 39 -1.32 -8.10 25.61
CA ASN A 39 -1.60 -9.41 25.00
C ASN A 39 -2.88 -9.45 24.15
N ALA A 40 -3.28 -8.31 23.56
CA ALA A 40 -4.39 -8.28 22.63
C ALA A 40 -4.14 -9.25 21.46
N ARG A 41 -5.15 -10.09 21.17
CA ARG A 41 -5.22 -10.81 19.90
C ARG A 41 -6.12 -10.02 18.97
N PHE A 42 -5.97 -10.26 17.68
CA PHE A 42 -6.76 -9.55 16.69
C PHE A 42 -7.32 -10.53 15.68
N ALA A 43 -8.42 -10.15 15.07
CA ALA A 43 -8.94 -10.85 13.92
C ALA A 43 -9.25 -9.84 12.82
N VAL A 44 -9.03 -10.24 11.58
CA VAL A 44 -9.35 -9.45 10.40
C VAL A 44 -10.28 -10.23 9.48
N LYS A 45 -11.04 -9.50 8.67
CA LYS A 45 -11.89 -10.05 7.62
C LYS A 45 -11.82 -9.12 6.41
N GLY A 46 -11.25 -9.63 5.32
CA GLY A 46 -11.24 -8.97 4.02
C GLY A 46 -12.61 -9.04 3.33
N PRO A 47 -12.77 -8.36 2.18
CA PRO A 47 -14.05 -8.29 1.46
C PRO A 47 -14.51 -9.65 0.92
N ASP A 48 -13.57 -10.52 0.56
CA ASP A 48 -13.83 -11.84 -0.02
C ASP A 48 -13.72 -12.98 1.00
N ASP A 49 -13.39 -12.66 2.26
CA ASP A 49 -13.23 -13.67 3.29
C ASP A 49 -14.58 -14.13 3.84
N ALA A 50 -14.80 -15.45 3.91
CA ALA A 50 -15.99 -16.01 4.54
C ALA A 50 -15.96 -15.85 6.07
N ASP A 51 -14.77 -16.02 6.66
CA ASP A 51 -14.54 -16.10 8.09
C ASP A 51 -13.50 -15.08 8.58
N TRP A 52 -13.49 -14.85 9.88
CA TRP A 52 -12.47 -14.03 10.54
C TRP A 52 -11.17 -14.80 10.67
N VAL A 53 -10.06 -14.18 10.26
CA VAL A 53 -8.71 -14.73 10.40
C VAL A 53 -8.03 -14.11 11.60
N THR A 54 -7.57 -14.94 12.54
CA THR A 54 -6.79 -14.45 13.69
C THR A 54 -5.41 -13.99 13.22
N VAL A 55 -5.05 -12.77 13.58
CA VAL A 55 -3.76 -12.15 13.31
C VAL A 55 -3.14 -11.64 14.59
N CYS A 56 -1.81 -11.62 14.65
CA CYS A 56 -1.05 -11.07 15.78
C CYS A 56 -1.37 -11.67 17.16
N GLY A 57 -1.72 -12.97 17.25
CA GLY A 57 -2.00 -13.65 18.50
C GLY A 57 -1.12 -14.87 18.76
N GLY A 58 0.18 -14.68 19.04
CA GLY A 58 1.11 -15.76 19.43
C GLY A 58 1.65 -16.60 18.28
N ASP A 59 2.87 -17.12 18.47
CA ASP A 59 3.67 -18.06 17.65
C ASP A 59 4.08 -17.60 16.23
N GLY A 60 3.42 -16.60 15.66
CA GLY A 60 3.72 -16.12 14.30
C GLY A 60 3.23 -17.05 13.18
N SER A 61 2.31 -17.96 13.46
CA SER A 61 1.82 -18.97 12.50
C SER A 61 0.68 -18.49 11.58
N GLY A 62 0.39 -17.19 11.53
CA GLY A 62 -0.59 -16.62 10.59
C GLY A 62 0.02 -16.39 9.22
N THR A 63 -0.59 -16.95 8.17
CA THR A 63 -0.15 -16.81 6.78
C THR A 63 -0.14 -15.36 6.29
N SER A 64 1.02 -14.98 5.76
CA SER A 64 1.40 -13.77 5.01
C SER A 64 1.39 -12.40 5.74
N GLY A 65 2.60 -11.87 5.94
CA GLY A 65 2.88 -10.44 6.15
C GLY A 65 2.74 -9.88 7.57
N VAL A 66 2.33 -10.67 8.56
CA VAL A 66 2.10 -10.17 9.91
C VAL A 66 3.43 -9.79 10.59
N ARG A 67 3.60 -8.50 10.92
CA ARG A 67 4.67 -8.05 11.84
C ARG A 67 4.02 -7.62 13.15
N GLN A 68 4.40 -8.25 14.26
CA GLN A 68 4.14 -7.66 15.57
C GLN A 68 5.05 -6.43 15.72
N GLY A 69 4.45 -5.27 16.00
CA GLY A 69 5.21 -4.04 16.23
C GLY A 69 5.94 -4.12 17.58
N GLY A 70 7.21 -3.74 17.60
CA GLY A 70 7.99 -3.63 18.84
C GLY A 70 7.38 -2.60 19.81
N ASP A 71 7.35 -2.99 21.09
CA ASP A 71 7.15 -2.18 22.30
C ASP A 71 5.79 -1.50 22.58
N GLY A 72 4.72 -1.80 21.82
CA GLY A 72 3.42 -1.15 22.02
C GLY A 72 2.16 -2.02 22.00
N GLY A 73 2.28 -3.35 21.88
CA GLY A 73 1.11 -4.25 21.81
C GLY A 73 0.25 -4.06 20.55
N GLY A 74 0.85 -3.54 19.47
CA GLY A 74 0.19 -3.31 18.19
C GLY A 74 0.48 -4.41 17.14
N CYS A 75 -0.41 -4.50 16.17
CA CYS A 75 -0.34 -5.42 15.04
C CYS A 75 -0.19 -4.63 13.73
N LEU A 76 0.68 -5.10 12.84
CA LEU A 76 0.78 -4.60 11.48
C LEU A 76 0.41 -5.72 10.50
N TYR A 77 -0.67 -5.51 9.77
CA TYR A 77 -1.25 -6.46 8.81
C TYR A 77 -1.01 -5.99 7.38
N GLU A 78 -0.52 -6.87 6.51
CA GLU A 78 -0.38 -6.62 5.07
C GLU A 78 -1.58 -7.22 4.34
N ALA A 79 -2.42 -6.38 3.76
CA ALA A 79 -3.54 -6.78 2.92
C ALA A 79 -3.11 -6.80 1.45
N THR A 80 -3.51 -7.84 0.71
CA THR A 80 -3.32 -7.94 -0.74
C THR A 80 -4.62 -7.53 -1.44
N VAL A 81 -4.54 -6.59 -2.38
CA VAL A 81 -5.68 -5.99 -3.08
C VAL A 81 -5.45 -6.12 -4.58
N THR A 82 -6.12 -7.08 -5.21
CA THR A 82 -5.95 -7.37 -6.64
C THR A 82 -6.87 -6.54 -7.52
N ALA A 83 -8.10 -6.25 -7.06
CA ALA A 83 -9.07 -5.45 -7.81
C ALA A 83 -8.64 -3.98 -7.92
N LEU A 84 -8.72 -3.42 -9.13
CA LEU A 84 -8.46 -2.01 -9.40
C LEU A 84 -9.76 -1.21 -9.37
N ARG A 85 -9.70 0.02 -8.83
CA ARG A 85 -10.81 0.99 -8.77
C ARG A 85 -12.05 0.47 -8.04
N VAL A 86 -11.86 -0.50 -7.15
CA VAL A 86 -12.89 -1.04 -6.27
C VAL A 86 -12.47 -0.76 -4.83
N ALA A 87 -13.43 -0.34 -4.01
CA ALA A 87 -13.21 -0.13 -2.59
C ALA A 87 -12.93 -1.48 -1.91
N PHE A 88 -11.75 -1.59 -1.33
CA PHE A 88 -11.36 -2.68 -0.46
C PHE A 88 -11.73 -2.32 0.97
N VAL A 89 -12.54 -3.15 1.63
CA VAL A 89 -12.97 -2.96 3.02
C VAL A 89 -12.34 -4.04 3.87
N LEU A 90 -11.42 -3.67 4.75
CA LEU A 90 -10.88 -4.55 5.78
C LEU A 90 -11.62 -4.30 7.08
N GLN A 91 -12.24 -5.33 7.63
CA GLN A 91 -12.76 -5.29 8.99
C GLN A 91 -11.71 -5.85 9.96
N LEU A 92 -11.60 -5.25 11.12
CA LEU A 92 -10.69 -5.67 12.19
C LEU A 92 -11.37 -5.61 13.54
N ARG A 93 -11.02 -6.51 14.44
CA ARG A 93 -11.52 -6.54 15.82
C ARG A 93 -10.45 -7.05 16.77
N VAL A 94 -10.56 -6.66 18.03
CA VAL A 94 -9.76 -7.20 19.12
C VAL A 94 -10.46 -8.41 19.68
N VAL A 95 -9.68 -9.44 19.99
CA VAL A 95 -10.11 -10.61 20.75
C VAL A 95 -9.30 -10.63 22.04
N SER A 96 -9.97 -10.51 23.18
CA SER A 96 -9.31 -10.54 24.49
C SER A 96 -8.76 -11.93 24.80
N ALA A 97 -7.90 -12.03 25.82
CA ALA A 97 -7.33 -13.31 26.25
C ALA A 97 -8.40 -14.35 26.69
N ILE A 98 -9.60 -13.89 27.07
CA ILE A 98 -10.73 -14.75 27.47
C ILE A 98 -11.76 -14.93 26.35
N GLY A 99 -11.44 -14.54 25.11
CA GLY A 99 -12.29 -14.76 23.93
C GLY A 99 -13.41 -13.74 23.72
N ILE A 100 -13.40 -12.62 24.45
CA ILE A 100 -14.38 -11.54 24.23
C ILE A 100 -13.94 -10.73 23.02
N GLU A 101 -14.86 -10.51 22.09
CA GLU A 101 -14.63 -9.79 20.83
C GLU A 101 -15.10 -8.34 20.94
N SER A 102 -14.33 -7.41 20.39
CA SER A 102 -14.77 -6.01 20.24
C SER A 102 -15.71 -5.87 19.05
N GLU A 103 -16.43 -4.74 19.02
CA GLU A 103 -17.06 -4.26 17.79
C GLU A 103 -16.01 -4.14 16.66
N PRO A 104 -16.34 -4.59 15.43
CA PRO A 104 -15.48 -4.41 14.27
C PRO A 104 -15.25 -2.93 13.92
N VAL A 105 -14.01 -2.60 13.58
CA VAL A 105 -13.65 -1.34 12.91
C VAL A 105 -13.37 -1.64 11.45
N SER A 106 -13.83 -0.76 10.56
CA SER A 106 -13.59 -0.90 9.11
C SER A 106 -12.53 0.09 8.65
N VAL A 107 -11.60 -0.39 7.82
CA VAL A 107 -10.62 0.42 7.11
C VAL A 107 -10.86 0.23 5.62
N THR A 108 -11.03 1.34 4.91
CA THR A 108 -11.37 1.33 3.49
C THR A 108 -10.32 2.08 2.68
N TRP A 109 -9.91 1.50 1.56
CA TRP A 109 -9.06 2.13 0.55
C TRP A 109 -9.34 1.53 -0.83
N THR A 110 -8.84 2.17 -1.88
CA THR A 110 -8.96 1.72 -3.27
C THR A 110 -7.57 1.48 -3.83
N ARG A 111 -7.41 0.48 -4.71
CA ARG A 111 -6.19 0.34 -5.51
C ARG A 111 -6.38 0.99 -6.87
N GLU A 112 -5.41 1.78 -7.30
CA GLU A 112 -5.40 2.40 -8.63
C GLU A 112 -4.06 2.22 -9.33
N THR A 113 -4.10 2.31 -10.66
CA THR A 113 -2.92 2.38 -11.52
C THR A 113 -3.10 3.56 -12.46
N CYS A 114 -1.98 4.15 -12.86
CA CYS A 114 -2.00 5.23 -13.83
C CYS A 114 -2.24 4.70 -15.25
N GLY A 115 -2.80 5.55 -16.11
CA GLY A 115 -2.96 5.21 -17.52
C GLY A 115 -1.59 5.10 -18.22
N GLY A 116 -1.53 4.45 -19.38
CA GLY A 116 -0.28 4.30 -20.15
C GLY A 116 0.30 5.61 -20.73
N THR A 117 -0.31 6.76 -20.42
CA THR A 117 0.16 8.12 -20.75
C THR A 117 0.54 8.92 -19.50
N GLU A 118 0.61 8.28 -18.34
CA GLU A 118 0.85 8.90 -17.04
C GLU A 118 1.90 8.10 -16.27
N TYR A 119 2.59 8.73 -15.33
CA TYR A 119 3.44 8.03 -14.36
C TYR A 119 2.93 8.23 -12.94
N ALA A 120 3.28 7.29 -12.06
CA ALA A 120 2.85 7.30 -10.67
C ALA A 120 3.84 8.08 -9.79
N THR A 121 3.30 8.95 -8.94
CA THR A 121 4.02 9.56 -7.82
C THR A 121 3.24 9.37 -6.53
N ILE A 122 3.91 9.49 -5.39
CA ILE A 122 3.23 9.57 -4.10
C ILE A 122 2.73 11.01 -3.90
N ASN A 123 1.46 11.17 -3.56
CA ASN A 123 0.87 12.41 -3.10
C ASN A 123 1.36 12.70 -1.68
N THR A 124 1.99 13.85 -1.48
CA THR A 124 2.58 14.23 -0.20
C THR A 124 1.55 14.57 0.87
N THR A 125 0.29 14.82 0.48
CA THR A 125 -0.78 15.21 1.40
C THR A 125 -1.43 14.00 2.07
N ASP A 126 -1.77 12.97 1.30
CA ASP A 126 -2.51 11.79 1.77
C ASP A 126 -1.72 10.48 1.67
N GLY A 127 -0.50 10.52 1.12
CA GLY A 127 0.35 9.36 0.91
C GLY A 127 -0.11 8.45 -0.24
N GLY A 128 -1.14 8.84 -0.98
CA GLY A 128 -1.74 8.04 -2.04
C GLY A 128 -0.99 8.09 -3.36
N ILE A 129 -1.39 7.25 -4.31
CA ILE A 129 -0.90 7.38 -5.68
C ILE A 129 -1.52 8.63 -6.33
N LYS A 130 -0.69 9.38 -7.05
CA LYS A 130 -1.09 10.47 -7.95
C LYS A 130 -0.55 10.16 -9.33
N CYS A 131 -1.44 10.19 -10.32
CA CYS A 131 -1.06 10.07 -11.72
C CYS A 131 -0.72 11.44 -12.29
N VAL A 132 0.39 11.51 -12.99
CA VAL A 132 0.90 12.74 -13.60
C VAL A 132 1.17 12.48 -15.07
N ASP A 133 0.74 13.41 -15.92
CA ASP A 133 0.96 13.32 -17.36
C ASP A 133 2.43 13.04 -17.69
N CYS A 134 2.63 12.08 -18.58
CA CYS A 134 3.95 11.74 -19.09
C CYS A 134 4.50 12.90 -19.92
N PRO A 135 5.68 13.45 -19.61
CA PRO A 135 6.21 14.57 -20.37
C PRO A 135 6.51 14.20 -21.82
N ALA A 136 6.44 15.18 -22.72
CA ALA A 136 6.70 14.95 -24.14
C ALA A 136 8.09 14.34 -24.33
N GLY A 137 8.16 13.22 -25.05
CA GLY A 137 9.43 12.49 -25.27
C GLY A 137 9.77 11.44 -24.21
N ALA A 138 8.97 11.33 -23.15
CA ALA A 138 9.09 10.27 -22.15
C ALA A 138 8.31 9.01 -22.53
N ASP A 139 8.70 7.89 -21.96
CA ASP A 139 7.99 6.62 -21.99
C ASP A 139 7.44 6.30 -20.59
N CYS A 140 6.11 6.30 -20.48
CA CYS A 140 5.37 5.96 -19.25
C CYS A 140 4.33 4.87 -19.51
N ARG A 141 4.59 3.96 -20.46
CA ARG A 141 3.62 2.94 -20.87
C ARG A 141 3.29 1.91 -19.77
N ASP A 142 4.08 1.84 -18.70
CA ASP A 142 3.82 0.92 -17.59
C ASP A 142 2.95 1.58 -16.50
N THR A 143 2.13 0.76 -15.84
CA THR A 143 0.96 1.14 -15.04
C THR A 143 1.30 1.70 -13.65
N LEU A 144 2.56 1.56 -13.22
CA LEU A 144 3.10 2.03 -11.95
C LEU A 144 4.53 2.57 -12.09
N VAL A 145 4.88 3.15 -13.25
CA VAL A 145 6.21 3.77 -13.45
C VAL A 145 6.43 4.83 -12.38
N GLN A 146 7.40 4.61 -11.48
CA GLN A 146 7.78 5.62 -10.52
C GLN A 146 8.46 6.77 -11.25
N ARG A 147 8.42 7.96 -10.66
CA ARG A 147 9.14 9.13 -11.18
C ARG A 147 10.61 8.83 -11.52
N SER A 148 11.29 7.97 -10.77
CA SER A 148 12.68 7.54 -10.98
C SER A 148 12.89 6.57 -12.15
N GLU A 149 11.81 5.98 -12.66
CA GLU A 149 11.82 4.95 -13.70
C GLU A 149 11.37 5.50 -15.06
N VAL A 150 10.90 6.75 -15.13
CA VAL A 150 10.53 7.41 -16.39
C VAL A 150 11.76 7.58 -17.28
N GLN A 151 11.71 7.01 -18.47
CA GLN A 151 12.79 7.02 -19.47
C GLN A 151 12.40 7.78 -20.73
N ALA A 152 13.37 8.01 -21.63
CA ALA A 152 13.08 8.56 -22.94
C ALA A 152 12.42 7.51 -23.84
N ARG A 153 11.41 7.92 -24.60
CA ARG A 153 10.82 7.07 -25.66
C ARG A 153 11.79 6.95 -26.84
N GLU A 154 11.55 5.98 -27.70
CA GLU A 154 12.33 5.82 -28.94
C GLU A 154 12.35 7.13 -29.77
N GLY A 155 13.54 7.47 -30.28
CA GLY A 155 13.78 8.74 -30.99
C GLY A 155 13.95 9.96 -30.07
N TYR A 156 13.98 9.77 -28.75
CA TYR A 156 14.26 10.81 -27.76
C TYR A 156 15.45 10.43 -26.89
N TRP A 157 16.10 11.43 -26.30
CA TRP A 157 17.17 11.24 -25.32
C TRP A 157 16.99 12.19 -24.13
N ALA A 158 17.54 11.79 -22.99
CA ALA A 158 17.65 12.62 -21.80
C ALA A 158 19.14 12.71 -21.42
N PRO A 159 19.66 13.91 -21.10
CA PRO A 159 21.05 14.06 -20.67
C PRO A 159 21.35 13.26 -19.40
N GLY A 160 22.53 12.61 -19.37
CA GLY A 160 22.98 11.75 -18.27
C GLY A 160 22.92 12.47 -16.92
N GLY A 161 22.15 11.91 -15.99
CA GLY A 161 21.76 12.57 -14.74
C GLY A 161 20.38 12.16 -14.21
N GLY A 162 19.70 11.22 -14.88
CA GLY A 162 18.47 10.62 -14.39
C GLY A 162 17.28 11.58 -14.40
N THR A 163 16.17 11.08 -13.92
CA THR A 163 14.82 11.66 -13.84
C THR A 163 14.72 13.02 -13.11
N ALA A 164 15.84 13.66 -12.76
CA ALA A 164 15.90 14.95 -12.10
C ALA A 164 15.46 16.12 -12.99
N SER A 165 15.72 16.06 -14.31
CA SER A 165 15.40 17.18 -15.21
C SER A 165 14.06 17.05 -15.93
N PHE A 166 13.49 15.84 -16.11
CA PHE A 166 12.30 15.57 -16.93
C PHE A 166 12.28 16.26 -18.30
N ARG A 167 13.47 16.46 -18.88
CA ARG A 167 13.63 17.06 -20.20
C ARG A 167 14.06 15.96 -21.17
N PHE A 168 13.19 15.74 -22.15
CA PHE A 168 13.42 14.78 -23.23
C PHE A 168 13.52 15.57 -24.52
N TYR A 169 14.61 15.33 -25.25
CA TYR A 169 14.91 16.03 -26.48
C TYR A 169 14.79 15.05 -27.64
N ALA A 170 14.31 15.53 -28.79
CA ALA A 170 14.38 14.74 -30.02
C ALA A 170 15.84 14.34 -30.26
N CYS A 171 16.06 13.07 -30.60
CA CYS A 171 17.39 12.58 -30.85
C CYS A 171 17.97 13.24 -32.11
N PRO A 172 19.19 13.81 -32.03
CA PRO A 172 19.86 14.37 -33.20
C PRO A 172 20.51 13.29 -34.10
N LEU A 173 20.44 12.02 -33.69
CA LEU A 173 21.04 10.87 -34.39
C LEU A 173 19.95 9.82 -34.69
N ASP A 174 20.12 9.02 -35.73
CA ASP A 174 19.18 7.92 -36.04
C ASP A 174 19.25 6.74 -35.04
N SER A 175 20.04 6.87 -33.97
CA SER A 175 20.48 5.75 -33.12
C SER A 175 20.29 5.95 -31.62
N CYS A 176 19.54 6.97 -31.17
CA CYS A 176 19.15 6.99 -29.74
C CYS A 176 18.20 5.83 -29.47
N LEU A 177 18.73 4.79 -28.84
CA LEU A 177 17.93 3.74 -28.26
C LEU A 177 17.10 4.36 -27.12
N GLY A 178 15.77 4.26 -27.25
CA GLY A 178 14.86 4.52 -26.14
C GLY A 178 14.99 3.44 -25.06
N VAL A 179 13.96 3.33 -24.22
CA VAL A 179 13.81 2.37 -23.11
C VAL A 179 14.69 1.12 -23.18
N ARG A 180 15.40 0.83 -22.08
CA ARG A 180 15.94 -0.50 -21.83
C ARG A 180 14.77 -1.43 -21.50
N ASP A 181 14.44 -2.36 -22.40
CA ASP A 181 13.48 -3.42 -22.08
C ASP A 181 14.06 -4.28 -20.93
N GLY A 182 13.47 -4.12 -19.75
CA GLY A 182 13.74 -4.91 -18.55
C GLY A 182 14.92 -4.44 -17.67
N PRO A 183 15.00 -4.98 -16.43
CA PRO A 183 16.03 -4.60 -15.44
C PRO A 183 17.48 -4.91 -15.87
N ASN A 184 17.66 -5.67 -16.96
CA ASN A 184 18.97 -6.09 -17.46
C ASN A 184 19.28 -5.63 -18.91
N GLY A 185 18.43 -4.81 -19.54
CA GLY A 185 18.77 -4.13 -20.80
C GLY A 185 19.17 -5.02 -21.98
N THR A 186 18.31 -5.95 -22.39
CA THR A 186 18.48 -6.67 -23.66
C THR A 186 17.16 -6.78 -24.42
N LYS A 187 17.26 -6.54 -25.74
CA LYS A 187 16.23 -6.77 -26.75
C LYS A 187 15.83 -8.24 -26.85
#